data_AF-A0A6A1TLK3-F1
#
_entry.id   AF-A0A6A1TLK3-F1
#
_cell.length_a   1.000
_cell.length_b   1.000
_cell.length_c   1.000
_cell.angle_alpha   90.00
_cell.angle_beta   90.00
_cell.angle_gamma   90.00
#
_symmetry.space_group_name_H-M   'P 1'
#
loop_
_entity.id
_entity.type
_entity.pdbx_description
1 polymer ?
#
loop_
_entity_poly.entity_id
_entity_poly.type
_entity_poly.pdbx_seq_one_letter_code
_entity_poly.pdbx_strand_id
1 'polypeptide(L)' 'MKSIFANSFDAESAATAAIEVFGNEAATAVAYCALDAWTERRDDDYKFWFNVFSRLTGLPATSSTH' A
#
# COMPACT_ATOMS: atom_id res chain seq x y z
N MET A 1 9.55 -16.05 16.90
CA MET A 1 9.76 -14.61 16.60
C MET A 1 9.69 -14.39 15.10
N LYS A 2 8.48 -14.35 14.55
CA LYS A 2 8.06 -13.93 13.20
C LYS A 2 6.52 -13.99 13.28
N SER A 3 5.81 -13.09 12.60
CA SER A 3 4.33 -12.99 12.55
C SER A 3 3.63 -12.01 13.49
N ILE A 4 4.34 -11.04 14.10
CA ILE A 4 3.68 -9.90 14.77
C ILE A 4 3.23 -8.79 13.80
N PHE A 5 3.55 -8.89 12.51
CA PHE A 5 3.21 -7.84 11.51
C PHE A 5 2.08 -8.25 10.55
N ALA A 6 1.48 -9.44 10.73
CA ALA A 6 0.54 -9.99 9.75
C ALA A 6 -0.94 -9.64 10.00
N ASN A 7 -1.27 -8.80 10.98
CA ASN A 7 -2.69 -8.63 11.35
C ASN A 7 -3.06 -7.19 11.70
N SER A 8 -3.35 -6.36 10.68
CA SER A 8 -4.07 -5.07 10.75
C SER A 8 -3.23 -3.80 10.56
N PHE A 9 -2.34 -3.76 9.56
CA PHE A 9 -2.11 -2.47 8.91
C PHE A 9 -3.21 -2.33 7.86
N ASP A 10 -4.28 -1.59 8.18
CA ASP A 10 -5.26 -1.20 7.18
C ASP A 10 -4.53 -0.46 6.04
N ALA A 11 -4.97 -0.65 4.80
CA ALA A 11 -4.34 0.00 3.65
C ALA A 11 -4.28 1.54 3.82
N GLU A 12 -5.22 2.11 4.58
CA GLU A 12 -5.23 3.52 5.01
C GLU A 12 -4.10 3.87 5.97
N SER A 13 -3.88 3.06 7.00
CA SER A 13 -2.78 3.29 7.95
C SER A 13 -1.42 3.12 7.27
N ALA A 14 -1.30 2.15 6.36
CA ALA A 14 -0.09 1.96 5.55
C ALA A 14 0.14 3.12 4.57
N ALA A 15 -0.93 3.65 3.94
CA ALA A 15 -0.85 4.83 3.09
C ALA A 15 -0.41 6.07 3.88
N THR A 16 -1.05 6.31 5.02
CA THR A 16 -0.71 7.44 5.91
C THR A 16 0.73 7.35 6.39
N ALA A 17 1.16 6.18 6.87
CA ALA A 17 2.54 5.97 7.28
C ALA A 17 3.54 6.15 6.12
N ALA A 18 3.18 5.72 4.90
CA ALA A 18 4.01 5.94 3.73
C ALA A 18 4.13 7.43 3.39
N ILE A 19 3.05 8.21 3.52
CA ILE A 19 3.09 9.68 3.35
C ILE A 19 3.93 10.33 4.46
N GLU A 20 3.81 9.90 5.70
CA GLU A 20 4.60 10.46 6.80
C GLU A 20 6.10 10.19 6.66
N VAL A 21 6.48 9.02 6.15
CA VAL A 21 7.88 8.60 5.99
C VAL A 21 8.50 9.12 4.69
N PHE A 22 7.79 9.01 3.57
CA PHE A 22 8.32 9.27 2.23
C PHE A 22 7.77 10.56 1.59
N GLY A 23 6.77 11.20 2.19
CA GLY A 23 6.17 12.44 1.68
C GLY A 23 5.66 12.28 0.25
N ASN A 24 6.24 13.05 -0.67
CA ASN A 24 5.88 13.04 -2.09
C ASN A 24 6.25 11.72 -2.81
N GLU A 25 7.15 10.92 -2.24
CA GLU A 25 7.60 9.66 -2.84
C GLU A 25 6.82 8.44 -2.32
N ALA A 26 5.81 8.65 -1.47
CA ALA A 26 5.01 7.58 -0.88
C ALA A 26 4.40 6.64 -1.94
N ALA A 27 3.86 7.19 -3.03
CA ALA A 27 3.30 6.40 -4.11
C ALA A 27 4.36 5.51 -4.79
N THR A 28 5.57 6.02 -5.01
CA THR A 28 6.69 5.28 -5.60
C THR A 28 7.17 4.18 -4.67
N ALA A 29 7.31 4.46 -3.38
CA ALA A 29 7.73 3.49 -2.37
C ALA A 29 6.72 2.32 -2.26
N VAL A 30 5.43 2.63 -2.26
CA VAL A 30 4.37 1.61 -2.22
C VAL A 30 4.28 0.81 -3.51
N ALA A 31 4.47 1.44 -4.67
CA ALA A 31 4.55 0.73 -5.94
C ALA A 31 5.75 -0.23 -5.98
N TYR A 32 6.89 0.17 -5.39
CA TYR A 32 8.06 -0.70 -5.26
C TYR A 32 7.78 -1.89 -4.34
N CYS A 33 7.14 -1.69 -3.18
CA CYS A 33 6.70 -2.80 -2.32
C CYS A 33 5.72 -3.76 -3.01
N ALA A 34 4.80 -3.23 -3.83
CA ALA A 34 3.90 -4.07 -4.61
C ALA A 34 4.69 -4.92 -5.63
N LEU A 35 5.62 -4.31 -6.36
CA LEU A 35 6.44 -5.02 -7.34
C LEU A 35 7.32 -6.10 -6.69
N ASP A 36 7.90 -5.82 -5.53
CA ASP A 36 8.71 -6.76 -4.75
C ASP A 36 7.87 -7.94 -4.23
N ALA A 37 6.64 -7.68 -3.74
CA ALA A 37 5.71 -8.75 -3.37
C ALA A 37 5.31 -9.62 -4.58
N TRP A 38 5.17 -9.02 -5.77
CA TRP A 38 4.86 -9.74 -6.99
C TRP A 38 6.01 -10.64 -7.46
N THR A 39 7.26 -10.19 -7.38
CA THR A 39 8.44 -11.02 -7.73
C THR A 39 8.60 -12.20 -6.78
N GLU A 40 8.26 -12.02 -5.50
CA GLU A 40 8.24 -13.09 -4.49
C GLU A 40 7.00 -14.01 -4.59
N ARG A 41 6.10 -13.78 -5.56
CA ARG A 41 4.83 -14.51 -5.75
C ARG A 41 3.94 -14.49 -4.51
N ARG A 42 4.02 -13.43 -3.70
CA ARG A 42 3.11 -13.17 -2.58
C ARG A 42 1.92 -12.36 -3.10
N ASP A 43 0.99 -13.04 -3.75
CA ASP A 43 -0.19 -12.41 -4.38
C ASP A 43 -1.07 -11.63 -3.40
N ASP A 44 -1.14 -12.06 -2.13
CA ASP A 44 -1.92 -11.38 -1.09
C ASP A 44 -1.26 -10.05 -0.67
N ASP A 45 0.06 -10.04 -0.47
CA ASP A 45 0.84 -8.85 -0.19
C ASP A 45 0.82 -7.87 -1.37
N TYR A 46 0.92 -8.39 -2.61
CA TYR A 46 0.79 -7.58 -3.81
C TYR A 46 -0.55 -6.83 -3.86
N LYS A 47 -1.67 -7.53 -3.64
CA LYS A 47 -3.01 -6.92 -3.62
C LYS A 47 -3.14 -5.89 -2.51
N PHE A 48 -2.55 -6.14 -1.35
CA PHE A 48 -2.51 -5.19 -0.25
C PHE A 48 -1.80 -3.89 -0.66
N TRP A 49 -0.54 -3.97 -1.12
CA TRP A 49 0.23 -2.80 -1.52
C TRP A 49 -0.37 -2.09 -2.73
N PHE A 50 -1.02 -2.81 -3.64
CA PHE A 50 -1.76 -2.23 -4.76
C PHE A 50 -2.99 -1.42 -4.28
N ASN A 51 -3.68 -1.87 -3.24
CA ASN A 51 -4.80 -1.14 -2.62
C ASN A 51 -4.29 0.13 -1.93
N VAL A 52 -3.15 0.05 -1.21
CA VAL A 52 -2.46 1.21 -0.63
C VAL A 52 -2.08 2.22 -1.72
N PHE A 53 -1.50 1.74 -2.82
CA PHE A 53 -1.10 2.57 -3.96
C PHE A 53 -2.30 3.29 -4.60
N SER A 54 -3.41 2.57 -4.79
CA SER A 54 -4.63 3.12 -5.38
C SER A 54 -5.21 4.25 -4.51
N ARG A 55 -5.15 4.11 -3.18
CA ARG A 55 -5.57 5.16 -2.24
C ARG A 55 -4.64 6.36 -2.28
N LEU A 56 -3.32 6.15 -2.30
CA LEU A 56 -2.32 7.22 -2.36
C LEU A 56 -2.39 8.05 -3.64
N THR A 57 -2.62 7.40 -4.78
CA THR A 57 -2.67 8.06 -6.08
C THR A 57 -4.02 8.70 -6.38
N GLY A 58 -5.01 8.53 -5.49
CA GLY A 58 -6.38 8.97 -5.72
C GLY A 58 -7.02 8.26 -6.91
N LEU A 59 -6.52 7.07 -7.30
CA LEU A 59 -7.15 6.21 -8.30
C LEU A 59 -8.54 5.87 -7.77
N PRO A 60 -9.61 6.39 -8.40
CA PRO A 60 -10.93 6.24 -7.86
C PRO A 60 -11.30 4.75 -7.95
N ALA A 61 -11.37 4.05 -6.82
CA ALA A 61 -12.28 2.94 -6.67
C ALA A 61 -13.70 3.53 -6.75
N THR A 62 -14.12 3.89 -7.97
CA THR A 62 -15.42 4.45 -8.34
C THR A 62 -16.03 5.41 -7.31
N SER A 63 -15.79 6.70 -7.52
CA SER A 63 -16.63 7.84 -7.11
C SER A 63 -17.03 7.95 -5.63
N SER A 64 -16.58 9.02 -4.97
CA SER A 64 -17.51 10.10 -4.61
C SER A 64 -16.76 11.33 -4.13
N THR A 65 -16.93 12.39 -4.92
CA THR A 65 -16.83 13.79 -4.52
C THR A 65 -17.86 14.09 -3.43
N HIS A 66 -17.43 14.50 -2.23
CA HIS A 66 -17.97 15.69 -1.54
C HIS A 66 -17.13 16.05 -0.31
#